data_AF-A0A235BSH9-F1
#
_entry.id   AF-A0A235BSH9-F1
#
_cell.length_a   1.000
_cell.length_b   1.000
_cell.length_c   1.000
_cell.angle_alpha   90.00
_cell.angle_beta   90.00
_cell.angle_gamma   90.00
#
_symmetry.space_group_name_H-M   'P 1'
#
loop_
_entity.id
_entity.type
_entity.pdbx_description
1 polymer ?
#
loop_
_entity_poly.entity_id
_entity_poly.type
_entity_poly.pdbx_seq_one_letter_code
_entity_poly.pdbx_strand_id
1 'polypeptide(L)'
;MRRYVIVAFALLVSYADLMAELHPVGCLPEDPTKIAWLHKARVIVGPTRSEVDLSPFMPPVGNQQTQGSCVAWAVGYYHKTYQEWFEHRWDVNDSTHRFSPAFIYNQINGGVDEGSRFSDALKMPV
;
A
#
# COMPACT_ATOMS: atom_id res chain seq x y z
N MET A 1 -17.86 -34.03 -21.86
CA MET A 1 -16.83 -33.75 -20.83
C MET A 1 -16.41 -32.28 -20.79
N ARG A 2 -15.99 -31.65 -21.90
CA ARG A 2 -15.52 -30.24 -21.94
C ARG A 2 -16.50 -29.19 -21.36
N ARG A 3 -17.82 -29.34 -21.59
CA ARG A 3 -18.85 -28.44 -21.04
C ARG A 3 -18.98 -28.53 -19.51
N TYR A 4 -18.88 -29.73 -18.94
CA TYR A 4 -18.96 -29.93 -17.49
C TYR A 4 -17.72 -29.38 -16.77
N VAL A 5 -16.55 -29.48 -17.39
CA VAL A 5 -15.31 -28.89 -16.87
C VAL A 5 -15.37 -27.36 -16.85
N ILE A 6 -15.92 -26.73 -17.91
CA ILE A 6 -16.08 -25.27 -17.97
C ILE A 6 -17.07 -24.78 -16.90
N VAL A 7 -18.20 -25.48 -16.72
CA VAL A 7 -19.18 -25.11 -15.69
C VAL A 7 -18.62 -25.30 -14.28
N ALA A 8 -17.91 -26.40 -14.02
CA ALA A 8 -17.27 -26.61 -12.72
C ALA A 8 -16.20 -25.55 -12.42
N PHE A 9 -15.40 -25.17 -13.41
CA PHE A 9 -14.41 -24.10 -13.27
C PHE A 9 -15.05 -22.73 -13.03
N ALA A 10 -16.12 -22.38 -13.76
CA ALA A 10 -16.85 -21.14 -13.56
C ALA A 10 -17.48 -21.06 -12.16
N LEU A 11 -18.05 -22.17 -11.66
CA LEU A 11 -18.59 -22.26 -10.30
C LEU A 11 -17.49 -22.10 -9.24
N LEU A 12 -16.32 -22.74 -9.44
CA LEU A 12 -15.16 -22.61 -8.54
C LEU A 12 -14.63 -21.16 -8.47
N VAL A 13 -14.50 -20.49 -9.61
CA VAL A 13 -14.07 -19.07 -9.67
C VAL A 13 -15.09 -18.18 -8.95
N SER A 14 -16.38 -18.34 -9.26
CA SER A 14 -17.44 -17.54 -8.61
C SER A 14 -17.51 -17.74 -7.10
N TYR A 15 -17.19 -18.95 -6.61
CA TYR A 15 -17.14 -19.23 -5.19
C TYR A 15 -15.91 -18.56 -4.53
N ALA A 16 -14.75 -18.58 -5.18
CA ALA A 16 -13.56 -17.90 -4.70
C ALA A 16 -13.77 -16.38 -4.57
N ASP A 17 -14.40 -15.75 -5.56
CA ASP A 17 -14.74 -14.32 -5.52
C ASP A 17 -15.73 -13.99 -4.38
N LEU A 18 -16.70 -14.88 -4.12
CA LEU A 18 -17.66 -14.72 -3.01
C LEU A 18 -17.00 -14.83 -1.63
N MET A 19 -15.87 -15.54 -1.53
CA MET A 19 -15.12 -15.74 -0.28
C MET A 19 -14.01 -14.70 -0.07
N ALA A 20 -13.74 -13.84 -1.05
CA ALA A 20 -12.74 -12.80 -0.90
C ALA A 20 -13.21 -11.74 0.09
N GLU A 21 -12.50 -11.62 1.22
CA GLU A 21 -12.76 -10.57 2.20
C GLU A 21 -12.42 -9.20 1.59
N LEU A 22 -13.32 -8.23 1.77
CA LEU A 22 -13.09 -6.87 1.30
C LEU A 22 -12.29 -6.08 2.34
N HIS A 23 -11.25 -5.38 1.88
CA HIS A 23 -10.32 -4.58 2.68
C HIS A 23 -9.55 -5.37 3.76
N PRO A 24 -8.95 -6.53 3.44
CA PRO A 24 -8.17 -7.28 4.42
C PRO A 24 -6.91 -6.49 4.82
N VAL A 25 -6.52 -6.54 6.09
CA VAL A 25 -5.26 -5.94 6.52
C VAL A 25 -4.09 -6.89 6.22
N GLY A 26 -2.92 -6.33 5.89
CA GLY A 26 -1.73 -7.12 5.56
C GLY A 26 -0.43 -6.55 6.12
N CYS A 27 -0.49 -5.75 7.19
CA CYS A 27 0.72 -5.24 7.83
C CYS A 27 1.36 -6.33 8.69
N LEU A 28 2.47 -6.89 8.23
CA LEU A 28 3.23 -7.88 8.99
C LEU A 28 4.09 -7.21 10.07
N PRO A 29 4.05 -7.68 11.33
CA PRO A 29 4.77 -7.05 12.44
C PRO A 29 6.27 -7.27 12.31
N GLU A 30 7.07 -6.22 12.46
CA GLU A 30 8.53 -6.27 12.45
C GLU A 30 9.15 -5.46 13.58
N ASP A 31 10.38 -5.80 13.95
CA ASP A 31 11.18 -5.04 14.90
C ASP A 31 12.12 -4.11 14.12
N PRO A 32 11.83 -2.80 14.05
CA PRO A 32 12.61 -1.86 13.25
C PRO A 32 14.06 -1.74 13.75
N THR A 33 14.36 -2.11 15.00
CA THR A 33 15.73 -2.05 15.53
C THR A 33 16.65 -3.14 14.97
N LYS A 34 16.08 -4.19 14.38
CA LYS A 34 16.82 -5.29 13.75
C LYS A 34 17.10 -5.08 12.26
N ILE A 35 16.64 -3.96 11.71
CA ILE A 35 16.72 -3.66 10.27
C ILE A 35 17.92 -2.75 10.04
N ALA A 36 19.01 -3.33 9.53
CA ALA A 36 20.32 -2.67 9.46
C ALA A 36 20.34 -1.32 8.70
N TRP A 37 19.47 -1.16 7.70
CA TRP A 37 19.41 0.07 6.90
C TRP A 37 18.45 1.12 7.47
N LEU A 38 17.60 0.75 8.44
CA LEU A 38 16.63 1.64 9.05
C LEU A 38 17.27 2.36 10.23
N HIS A 39 17.48 3.66 10.09
CA HIS A 39 18.10 4.48 11.11
C HIS A 39 17.06 5.21 11.95
N LYS A 40 17.24 5.22 13.27
CA LYS A 40 16.38 5.99 14.16
C LYS A 40 16.62 7.49 13.94
N ALA A 41 15.58 8.21 13.53
CA ALA A 41 15.64 9.66 13.42
C ALA A 41 15.80 10.33 14.80
N ARG A 42 16.61 11.39 14.86
CA ARG A 42 16.68 12.25 16.06
C ARG A 42 15.45 13.14 16.09
N VAL A 43 14.55 12.89 17.04
CA VAL A 43 13.40 13.76 17.28
C VAL A 43 13.86 14.99 18.03
N ILE A 44 13.75 16.17 17.40
CA ILE A 44 13.96 17.45 18.06
C ILE A 44 12.58 17.92 18.52
N VAL A 45 12.34 17.90 19.83
CA VAL A 45 11.08 18.41 20.39
C VAL A 45 11.13 19.93 20.38
N GLY A 46 10.40 20.52 19.44
CA GLY A 46 10.18 21.97 19.34
C GLY A 46 8.78 22.37 19.81
N PRO A 47 8.46 23.67 19.80
CA PRO A 47 7.10 24.14 20.04
C PRO A 47 6.14 23.51 19.03
N THR A 48 5.08 22.87 19.53
CA THR A 48 4.07 22.21 18.71
C THR A 48 2.85 23.09 18.52
N ARG A 49 2.15 22.90 17.40
CA ARG A 49 0.80 23.46 17.22
C ARG A 49 -0.20 22.59 17.96
N SER A 50 -1.33 23.16 18.37
CA SER A 50 -2.46 22.40 18.93
C SER A 50 -3.15 21.50 17.89
N GLU A 51 -2.98 21.83 16.61
CA GLU A 51 -3.61 21.13 15.49
C GLU A 51 -2.73 21.25 14.22
N VAL A 52 -2.70 20.19 13.43
CA VAL A 52 -2.06 20.12 12.12
C VAL A 52 -2.96 19.31 11.19
N ASP A 53 -3.38 19.91 10.08
CA ASP A 53 -4.08 19.22 9.00
C ASP A 53 -3.16 19.10 7.77
N LEU A 54 -2.93 17.86 7.34
CA LEU A 54 -2.15 17.52 6.14
C LEU A 54 -3.02 17.01 5.00
N SER A 55 -4.33 16.84 5.22
CA SER A 55 -5.25 16.28 4.22
C SER A 55 -5.28 17.04 2.89
N PRO A 56 -5.09 18.38 2.80
CA PRO A 56 -5.05 19.08 1.52
C PRO A 56 -3.87 18.70 0.63
N PHE A 57 -2.86 18.01 1.18
CA PHE A 57 -1.63 17.63 0.49
C PHE A 57 -1.58 16.14 0.16
N MET A 58 -2.63 15.39 0.51
CA MET A 58 -2.72 13.96 0.27
C MET A 58 -3.54 13.71 -1.01
N PRO A 59 -3.26 12.62 -1.75
CA PRO A 59 -4.14 12.19 -2.81
C PRO A 59 -5.52 11.81 -2.26
N PRO A 60 -6.57 11.78 -3.11
CA PRO A 60 -7.89 11.28 -2.73
C PRO A 60 -7.84 9.89 -2.09
N VAL A 61 -8.81 9.56 -1.24
CA VAL A 61 -8.84 8.25 -0.58
C VAL A 61 -8.92 7.13 -1.61
N GLY A 62 -7.95 6.22 -1.54
CA GLY A 62 -7.86 5.05 -2.39
C GLY A 62 -8.64 3.82 -1.87
N ASN A 63 -8.56 2.71 -2.62
CA ASN A 63 -9.21 1.46 -2.26
C ASN A 63 -8.34 0.25 -2.62
N GLN A 64 -7.86 -0.47 -1.59
CA GLN A 64 -7.05 -1.68 -1.74
C GLN A 64 -7.83 -2.93 -2.19
N GLN A 65 -9.17 -2.82 -2.23
CA GLN A 65 -10.09 -3.88 -2.57
C GLN A 65 -9.85 -5.11 -1.69
N THR A 66 -9.76 -6.29 -2.28
CA THR A 66 -9.59 -7.57 -1.59
C THR A 66 -8.12 -7.95 -1.39
N GLN A 67 -7.17 -7.04 -1.65
CA GLN A 67 -5.75 -7.33 -1.54
C GLN A 67 -5.21 -6.87 -0.18
N GLY A 68 -4.35 -7.67 0.45
CA GLY A 68 -3.64 -7.35 1.70
C GLY A 68 -2.57 -6.26 1.56
N SER A 69 -2.74 -5.28 0.68
CA SER A 69 -1.70 -4.33 0.25
C SER A 69 -1.65 -3.02 1.03
N CYS A 70 -2.26 -2.94 2.21
CA CYS A 70 -2.38 -1.70 2.99
C CYS A 70 -1.04 -0.98 3.23
N VAL A 71 0.06 -1.72 3.40
CA VAL A 71 1.41 -1.15 3.56
C VAL A 71 1.89 -0.47 2.27
N ALA A 72 1.66 -1.08 1.10
CA ALA A 72 2.01 -0.50 -0.19
C ALA A 72 1.17 0.76 -0.50
N TRP A 73 -0.09 0.79 -0.07
CA TRP A 73 -0.92 1.99 -0.11
C TRP A 73 -0.37 3.11 0.76
N ALA A 74 0.02 2.80 2.00
CA ALA A 74 0.59 3.80 2.90
C ALA A 74 1.91 4.39 2.36
N VAL A 75 2.83 3.53 1.90
CA VAL A 75 4.18 3.93 1.49
C VAL A 75 4.19 4.55 0.09
N GLY A 76 3.60 3.88 -0.90
CA GLY A 76 3.57 4.36 -2.28
C GLY A 76 2.52 5.45 -2.47
N TYR A 77 1.26 5.07 -2.38
CA TYR A 77 0.17 5.97 -2.76
C TYR A 77 0.10 7.22 -1.90
N TYR A 78 0.18 7.12 -0.57
CA TYR A 78 0.11 8.31 0.29
C TYR A 78 1.47 8.98 0.47
N HIS A 79 2.45 8.27 1.05
CA HIS A 79 3.70 8.92 1.49
C HIS A 79 4.55 9.42 0.31
N LYS A 80 4.81 8.58 -0.68
CA LYS A 80 5.64 8.96 -1.84
C LYS A 80 4.97 10.03 -2.71
N THR A 81 3.66 9.90 -2.98
CA THR A 81 2.90 10.97 -3.67
C THR A 81 2.98 12.32 -2.94
N TYR A 82 2.85 12.32 -1.61
CA TYR A 82 3.00 13.52 -0.79
C TYR A 82 4.42 14.09 -0.87
N GLN A 83 5.45 13.23 -0.80
CA GLN A 83 6.84 13.67 -0.88
C GLN A 83 7.12 14.39 -2.20
N GLU A 84 6.70 13.80 -3.31
CA GLU A 84 6.89 14.36 -4.65
C GLU A 84 6.03 15.61 -4.87
N TRP A 85 4.86 15.70 -4.22
CA TRP A 85 4.11 16.96 -4.14
C TRP A 85 4.89 18.04 -3.41
N PHE A 86 5.54 17.69 -2.30
CA PHE A 86 6.31 18.64 -1.53
C PHE A 86 7.51 19.18 -2.34
N GLU A 87 8.15 18.30 -3.12
CA GLU A 87 9.33 18.61 -3.94
C GLU A 87 8.97 19.36 -5.24
N HIS A 88 7.89 18.95 -5.93
CA HIS A 88 7.55 19.43 -7.27
C HIS A 88 6.33 20.34 -7.34
N ARG A 89 5.54 20.44 -6.26
CA ARG A 89 4.29 21.22 -6.20
C ARG A 89 3.25 20.83 -7.25
N TRP A 90 3.28 19.57 -7.70
CA TRP A 90 2.32 19.03 -8.66
C TRP A 90 0.91 18.87 -8.05
N ASP A 91 -0.10 18.55 -8.84
CA ASP A 91 -1.44 18.29 -8.32
C ASP A 91 -1.57 16.82 -7.88
N VAL A 92 -1.86 16.59 -6.60
CA VAL A 92 -2.08 15.24 -6.01
C VAL A 92 -3.40 14.60 -6.44
N ASN A 93 -4.32 15.37 -7.03
CA ASN A 93 -5.55 14.84 -7.60
C ASN A 93 -5.35 14.27 -9.02
N ASP A 94 -4.27 14.68 -9.69
CA ASP A 94 -3.90 14.12 -10.99
C ASP A 94 -3.48 12.65 -10.81
N SER A 95 -4.16 11.74 -11.50
CA SER A 95 -3.79 10.30 -11.53
C SER A 95 -2.37 10.04 -11.99
N THR A 96 -1.81 10.88 -12.85
CA THR A 96 -0.47 10.68 -13.41
C THR A 96 0.64 10.99 -12.40
N HIS A 97 0.32 11.72 -11.32
CA HIS A 97 1.22 12.06 -10.23
C HIS A 97 1.07 11.15 -9.00
N ARG A 98 0.21 10.14 -9.06
CA ARG A 98 -0.04 9.24 -7.92
C ARG A 98 0.72 7.93 -8.09
N PHE A 99 1.49 7.57 -7.08
CA PHE A 99 2.28 6.34 -7.10
C PHE A 99 1.40 5.10 -6.94
N SER A 100 1.75 4.04 -7.67
CA SER A 100 0.99 2.79 -7.70
C SER A 100 1.32 1.87 -6.51
N PRO A 101 0.36 1.56 -5.62
CA PRO A 101 0.52 0.52 -4.61
C PRO A 101 0.82 -0.85 -5.22
N ALA A 102 0.20 -1.16 -6.35
CA ALA A 102 0.35 -2.46 -7.01
C ALA A 102 1.78 -2.66 -7.53
N PHE A 103 2.47 -1.58 -7.93
CA PHE A 103 3.88 -1.66 -8.31
C PHE A 103 4.74 -2.10 -7.13
N ILE A 104 4.52 -1.56 -5.92
CA ILE A 104 5.26 -1.97 -4.73
C ILE A 104 4.86 -3.40 -4.32
N TYR A 105 3.56 -3.64 -4.15
CA TYR A 105 3.06 -4.87 -3.53
C TYR A 105 3.40 -6.13 -4.34
N ASN A 106 3.23 -6.08 -5.66
CA ASN A 106 3.50 -7.23 -6.52
C ASN A 106 4.98 -7.62 -6.58
N GLN A 107 5.88 -6.71 -6.19
CA GLN A 107 7.31 -6.99 -6.14
C GLN A 107 7.74 -7.61 -4.82
N ILE A 108 6.98 -7.39 -3.73
CA ILE A 108 7.37 -7.79 -2.37
C ILE A 108 6.51 -8.92 -1.79
N ASN A 109 5.34 -9.21 -2.36
CA ASN A 109 4.43 -10.24 -1.86
C ASN A 109 4.84 -11.68 -2.23
N GLY A 110 5.92 -11.86 -2.99
CA GLY A 110 6.40 -13.20 -3.38
C GLY A 110 5.40 -14.01 -4.22
N GLY A 111 4.39 -13.36 -4.82
CA GLY A 111 3.33 -14.01 -5.59
C GLY A 111 2.15 -14.54 -4.77
N VAL A 112 2.09 -14.28 -3.46
CA VAL A 112 1.00 -14.70 -2.58
C VAL A 112 0.48 -13.51 -1.77
N ASP A 113 -0.82 -13.42 -1.57
CA ASP A 113 -1.45 -12.31 -0.83
C ASP A 113 -1.40 -12.53 0.69
N GLU A 114 -0.21 -12.42 1.29
CA GLU A 114 0.01 -12.59 2.74
C GLU A 114 0.36 -11.27 3.45
N GLY A 115 0.23 -10.14 2.76
CA GLY A 115 0.64 -8.83 3.27
C GLY A 115 2.12 -8.55 3.06
N SER A 116 2.60 -7.48 3.71
CA SER A 116 4.00 -7.07 3.65
C SER A 116 4.43 -6.28 4.88
N ARG A 117 5.75 -6.07 5.00
CA ARG A 117 6.37 -5.26 6.05
C ARG A 117 6.61 -3.84 5.53
N PHE A 118 6.63 -2.86 6.43
CA PHE A 118 6.96 -1.48 6.05
C PHE A 118 8.37 -1.39 5.47
N SER A 119 9.31 -2.12 6.05
CA SER A 119 10.69 -2.15 5.59
C SER A 119 10.83 -2.64 4.14
N ASP A 120 10.13 -3.70 3.75
CA ASP A 120 10.15 -4.21 2.39
C ASP A 120 9.62 -3.16 1.39
N ALA A 121 8.50 -2.52 1.73
CA ALA A 121 7.89 -1.48 0.89
C ALA A 121 8.77 -0.21 0.79
N LEU A 122 9.36 0.25 1.89
CA LEU A 122 10.23 1.42 1.94
C LEU A 122 11.56 1.22 1.19
N LYS A 123 11.98 -0.03 1.01
CA LYS A 123 13.20 -0.37 0.26
C LYS A 123 12.97 -0.38 -1.26
N MET A 124 11.71 -0.37 -1.71
CA MET A 124 11.40 -0.40 -3.13
C MET A 124 11.76 0.93 -3.82
N PRO A 125 12.44 0.88 -4.99
CA PRO A 125 12.63 2.07 -5.80
C PRO A 125 11.27 2.45 -6.42
N VAL A 126 10.71 3.56 -5.95
CA VAL A 126 9.51 4.19 -6.51
C VAL A 126 9.80 5.59 -6.98
#